data_AF-A0AB35IJS0-F1
#
_entry.id   AF-A0AB35IJS0-F1
#
_cell.length_a   1.000
_cell.length_b   1.000
_cell.length_c   1.000
_cell.angle_alpha   90.00
_cell.angle_beta   90.00
_cell.angle_gamma   90.00
#
_symmetry.space_group_name_H-M   'P 1'
#
loop_
_entity.id
_entity.type
_entity.pdbx_description
1 polymer ?
#
loop_
_entity_poly.entity_id
_entity_poly.type
_entity_poly.pdbx_seq_one_letter_code
_entity_poly.pdbx_strand_id
1 'polypeptide(L)' 'MRIQIVEPQNKIECGICKAEGDWIKRINVRGIQALYCIKCDTVTMFNKMPSKFVYKALKKETENIRMAYNLKQDEKVK' A
#
# COMPACT_ATOMS: atom_id res chain seq x y z
N MET A 1 -8.14 -4.73 0.87
CA MET A 1 -6.98 -4.44 0.01
C MET A 1 -7.31 -4.77 -1.45
N ARG A 2 -7.26 -3.77 -2.33
CA ARG A 2 -7.34 -3.89 -3.79
C ARG A 2 -5.92 -3.93 -4.39
N ILE A 3 -5.69 -4.70 -5.45
CA ILE A 3 -4.43 -4.67 -6.22
C ILE A 3 -4.67 -3.90 -7.52
N GLN A 4 -3.76 -3.00 -7.87
CA GLN A 4 -3.66 -2.34 -9.16
C GLN A 4 -2.27 -2.59 -9.72
N ILE A 5 -2.17 -2.94 -11.00
CA ILE A 5 -0.89 -3.04 -11.70
C ILE A 5 -0.84 -1.86 -12.66
N VAL A 6 0.23 -1.06 -12.58
CA VAL A 6 0.46 0.12 -13.43
C VAL A 6 1.90 0.11 -13.92
N GLU A 7 2.15 0.79 -15.03
CA GLU A 7 3.53 1.09 -15.42
C GLU A 7 4.21 2.00 -14.39
N PRO A 8 5.53 1.88 -14.19
CA PRO A 8 6.28 2.77 -13.31
C PRO A 8 6.03 4.24 -13.66
N GLN A 9 5.55 5.00 -12.68
CA GLN A 9 5.34 6.43 -12.81
C GLN A 9 6.42 7.18 -12.05
N ASN A 10 6.81 8.35 -12.55
CA ASN A 10 7.77 9.23 -11.87
C ASN A 10 7.18 9.86 -10.58
N LYS A 11 5.85 9.82 -10.42
CA LYS A 11 5.14 10.34 -9.24
C LYS A 11 4.77 9.23 -8.27
N ILE A 12 4.93 9.51 -6.98
CA ILE A 12 4.59 8.59 -5.89
C ILE A 12 3.17 8.92 -5.42
N GLU A 13 2.18 8.46 -6.17
CA GLU A 13 0.76 8.70 -5.88
C GLU A 13 -0.05 7.39 -5.95
N CYS A 14 -1.25 7.40 -5.37
CA CYS A 14 -2.19 6.31 -5.55
C CYS A 14 -2.77 6.32 -6.97
N GLY A 15 -2.61 5.22 -7.70
CA GLY A 15 -3.18 5.07 -9.05
C GLY A 15 -4.72 5.06 -9.13
N ILE A 16 -5.43 5.03 -8.00
CA ILE A 16 -6.91 5.05 -7.92
C ILE A 16 -7.44 6.40 -7.42
N CYS A 17 -7.04 6.81 -6.22
CA CYS A 17 -7.59 8.01 -5.57
C CYS A 17 -6.67 9.24 -5.64
N LYS A 18 -5.52 9.13 -6.31
CA LYS A 18 -4.54 10.21 -6.49
C LYS A 18 -4.02 10.82 -5.17
N ALA A 19 -4.13 10.08 -4.06
CA ALA A 19 -3.54 10.49 -2.80
C ALA A 19 -2.01 10.45 -2.88
N GLU A 20 -1.37 11.39 -2.17
CA GLU A 20 0.08 11.57 -2.13
C GLU A 20 0.56 11.67 -0.67
N GLY A 21 1.89 11.78 -0.48
CA GLY A 21 2.50 12.05 0.81
C GLY A 21 2.24 10.94 1.84
N ASP A 22 1.76 11.33 3.02
CA ASP A 22 1.59 10.42 4.16
C ASP A 22 0.61 9.26 3.93
N TRP A 23 -0.29 9.42 2.96
CA TRP A 23 -1.23 8.37 2.56
C TRP A 23 -0.56 7.22 1.81
N ILE A 24 0.62 7.46 1.22
CA ILE A 24 1.35 6.48 0.42
C ILE A 24 2.52 5.93 1.22
N LYS A 25 2.57 4.60 1.35
CA LYS A 25 3.67 3.87 1.95
C LYS A 25 4.33 2.98 0.92
N ARG A 26 5.65 3.10 0.80
CA ARG A 26 6.45 2.14 0.04
C ARG A 26 6.56 0.87 0.86
N ILE A 27 6.19 -0.26 0.26
CA ILE A 27 6.30 -1.56 0.90
C ILE A 27 7.19 -2.46 0.05
N ASN A 28 7.98 -3.29 0.72
CA ASN A 28 8.78 -4.33 0.10
C ASN A 28 8.42 -5.65 0.74
N VAL A 29 7.78 -6.52 -0.02
CA VAL A 29 7.38 -7.84 0.44
C VAL A 29 8.10 -8.89 -0.39
N ARG A 30 9.03 -9.61 0.25
CA ARG A 30 9.81 -10.68 -0.39
C ARG A 30 10.55 -10.23 -1.66
N GLY A 31 11.11 -9.01 -1.65
CA GLY A 31 11.81 -8.43 -2.79
C GLY A 31 10.90 -7.76 -3.83
N ILE A 32 9.57 -7.82 -3.64
CA ILE A 32 8.61 -7.16 -4.52
C ILE A 32 8.28 -5.79 -3.95
N GLN A 33 8.69 -4.75 -4.68
CA GLN A 33 8.37 -3.37 -4.37
C GLN A 33 6.94 -3.01 -4.83
N ALA A 34 6.19 -2.35 -3.95
CA ALA A 34 4.88 -1.82 -4.25
C ALA A 34 4.61 -0.53 -3.47
N LEU A 35 3.59 0.22 -3.88
CA LEU A 35 3.06 1.36 -3.14
C LEU A 35 1.73 0.95 -2.50
N TYR A 36 1.55 1.19 -1.21
CA TYR A 36 0.29 1.02 -0.51
C TYR A 36 -0.33 2.38 -0.21
N CYS A 37 -1.58 2.57 -0.62
CA CYS A 37 -2.39 3.71 -0.27
C CYS A 37 -3.29 3.38 0.92
N ILE A 38 -3.01 4.01 2.06
CA ILE A 38 -3.80 3.87 3.28
C ILE A 38 -5.22 4.44 3.09
N LYS A 39 -5.36 5.51 2.30
CA LYS A 39 -6.63 6.24 2.12
C LYS A 39 -7.73 5.37 1.51
N CYS A 40 -7.41 4.63 0.46
CA CYS A 40 -8.39 3.80 -0.28
C CYS A 40 -8.04 2.31 -0.30
N ASP A 41 -7.10 1.89 0.55
CA ASP A 41 -6.71 0.49 0.73
C ASP A 41 -6.29 -0.22 -0.57
N THR A 42 -5.51 0.48 -1.40
CA THR A 42 -5.01 -0.02 -2.69
C THR A 42 -3.51 -0.24 -2.66
N VAL A 43 -3.06 -1.39 -3.16
CA VAL A 43 -1.65 -1.66 -3.47
C VAL A 43 -1.44 -1.50 -4.97
N THR A 44 -0.54 -0.59 -5.33
CA THR A 44 -0.07 -0.35 -6.68
C THR A 44 1.24 -1.10 -6.89
N MET A 45 1.25 -2.04 -7.82
CA MET A 45 2.41 -2.83 -8.22
C MET A 45 2.85 -2.44 -9.63
N PHE A 46 4.15 -2.56 -9.89
CA PHE A 46 4.73 -2.26 -11.20
C PHE A 46 4.91 -3.49 -12.10
N ASN A 47 4.81 -4.68 -11.49
CA ASN A 47 4.89 -5.96 -12.17
C ASN A 47 3.63 -6.77 -11.87
N LYS A 48 3.34 -7.76 -12.72
CA LYS A 48 2.25 -8.71 -12.47
C LYS A 48 2.46 -9.42 -11.12
N MET A 49 1.34 -9.70 -10.44
CA MET A 49 1.35 -10.44 -9.18
C MET A 49 2.03 -11.81 -9.39
N PRO A 50 3.15 -12.09 -8.71
CA PRO A 50 3.94 -13.30 -9.00
C PRO A 50 3.31 -14.57 -8.42
N SER A 51 2.61 -14.49 -7.28
CA SER A 51 1.93 -15.65 -6.70
C SER A 51 0.88 -15.28 -5.65
N LYS A 52 0.02 -16.26 -5.31
CA LYS A 52 -0.94 -16.16 -4.20
C LYS A 52 -0.25 -15.95 -2.83
N PHE A 53 0.97 -16.46 -2.66
CA PHE A 53 1.74 -16.27 -1.42
C PHE A 53 2.19 -14.82 -1.24
N VAL A 54 2.62 -14.18 -2.33
CA VAL A 54 2.97 -12.75 -2.32
C VAL A 54 1.74 -11.91 -2.04
N TYR A 55 0.59 -12.22 -2.64
CA TYR A 55 -0.67 -11.55 -2.31
C TYR A 55 -1.02 -11.65 -0.81
N LYS A 56 -0.92 -12.84 -0.20
CA LYS A 56 -1.18 -13.02 1.24
C LYS A 56 -0.22 -12.21 2.11
N ALA A 57 1.06 -12.17 1.73
CA ALA A 57 2.06 -11.40 2.45
C ALA A 57 1.82 -9.89 2.34
N LEU A 58 1.48 -9.39 1.15
CA LEU A 58 1.05 -8.00 0.94
C LEU A 58 -0.19 -7.66 1.77
N LYS A 59 -1.20 -8.55 1.79
CA LYS A 59 -2.40 -8.36 2.59
C LYS A 59 -2.08 -8.20 4.07
N LYS A 60 -1.25 -9.09 4.64
CA LYS A 60 -0.84 -9.01 6.04
C LYS A 60 -0.07 -7.70 6.33
N GLU A 61 0.85 -7.32 5.45
CA GLU A 61 1.64 -6.11 5.62
C GLU A 61 0.78 -4.84 5.59
N THR A 62 -0.15 -4.76 4.64
CA THR A 62 -1.08 -3.63 4.52
C THR A 62 -2.03 -3.53 5.72
N GLU A 63 -2.51 -4.65 6.25
CA GLU A 63 -3.30 -4.69 7.48
C GLU A 63 -2.50 -4.15 8.68
N ASN A 64 -1.24 -4.56 8.84
CA ASN A 64 -0.36 -4.04 9.89
C ASN A 64 -0.16 -2.53 9.79
N ILE A 65 0.12 -2.02 8.59
CA ILE A 65 0.30 -0.58 8.34
C ILE A 65 -0.97 0.19 8.68
N ARG A 66 -2.13 -0.33 8.27
CA ARG A 66 -3.42 0.33 8.54
C ARG A 66 -3.75 0.36 10.02
N MET A 67 -3.50 -0.74 10.74
CA MET A 67 -3.67 -0.78 12.20
C MET A 67 -2.75 0.23 12.89
N ALA A 68 -1.47 0.28 12.52
CA ALA A 68 -0.53 1.26 13.06
C ALA A 68 -0.92 2.71 12.75
N TYR A 69 -1.48 2.97 11.57
CA TYR A 69 -2.00 4.28 11.22
C TYR A 69 -3.18 4.68 12.11
N ASN A 70 -4.15 3.78 12.30
CA ASN A 70 -5.33 4.04 13.13
C ASN A 70 -4.93 4.31 14.59
N LEU A 71 -4.04 3.48 15.16
CA LEU A 71 -3.54 3.69 16.52
C LEU A 71 -2.92 5.09 16.70
N LYS A 72 -2.10 5.53 15.73
CA LYS A 72 -1.53 6.87 15.73
C LYS A 72 -2.55 7.98 15.58
N GLN A 73 -3.68 7.74 14.92
CA GLN A 73 -4.76 8.73 14.86
C GLN A 73 -5.48 8.81 16.21
N ASP A 74 -5.74 7.67 16.85
CA ASP A 74 -6.40 7.61 18.15
C ASP A 74 -5.57 8.32 19.24
N GLU A 75 -4.24 8.23 19.18
CA GLU A 75 -3.33 8.97 20.07
C GLU A 75 -3.34 10.48 19.85
N LYS A 76 -3.61 10.97 18.63
CA LYS A 76 -3.67 12.40 18.32
C LYS A 76 -4.98 13.07 18.72
N VAL A 77 -6.03 12.29 18.93
CA VAL A 77 -7.37 12.78 19.28
C VAL A 77 -7.57 12.83 20.80
N LYS A 78 -6.68 12.23 21.59
CA LYS A 78 -6.63 12.33 23.05
C LYS A 78 -5.87 13.56 23.52
#